data_AF-A0A498LWT6-F1
#
_entry.id   AF-A0A498LWT6-F1
#
_cell.length_a   1.000
_cell.length_b   1.000
_cell.length_c   1.000
_cell.angle_alpha   90.00
_cell.angle_beta   90.00
_cell.angle_gamma   90.00
#
_symmetry.space_group_name_H-M   'P 1'
#
loop_
_entity.id
_entity.type
_entity.pdbx_description
1 polymer ?
#
loop_
_entity_poly.entity_id
_entity_poly.type
_entity_poly.pdbx_seq_one_letter_code
_entity_poly.pdbx_strand_id
1 'polypeptide(L)'
;MPVKARRPSGLEERYMKNAAVLPDIHPAASDSSETPLCQQEESVSIHGASSVQGHQDIYHSVAEPLMKIRSGQRRPYSLELGLTIKQCLWEKLSCPSLVETEQPDGRILITESFSTNNRSFAPRIDVDISKEPLPEEPRRKTARH
;
A
#
# COMPACT_ATOMS: atom_id res chain seq x y z
N MET A 1 -38.84 -25.80 -5.45
CA MET A 1 -38.33 -25.13 -4.23
C MET A 1 -37.65 -23.83 -4.63
N PRO A 2 -38.18 -22.64 -4.32
CA PRO A 2 -37.50 -21.41 -4.68
C PRO A 2 -36.37 -21.13 -3.68
N VAL A 3 -35.15 -20.93 -4.21
CA VAL A 3 -33.96 -20.56 -3.45
C VAL A 3 -34.16 -19.11 -2.98
N LYS A 4 -34.35 -18.90 -1.68
CA LYS A 4 -34.41 -17.54 -1.10
C LYS A 4 -33.03 -16.90 -1.24
N ALA A 5 -32.91 -15.90 -2.10
CA ALA A 5 -31.74 -15.06 -2.18
C ALA A 5 -31.44 -14.45 -0.80
N ARG A 6 -30.25 -14.73 -0.28
CA ARG A 6 -29.77 -14.19 1.00
C ARG A 6 -29.65 -12.68 0.84
N ARG A 7 -30.42 -11.92 1.62
CA ARG A 7 -30.29 -10.45 1.61
C ARG A 7 -28.86 -10.09 2.03
N PRO A 8 -28.13 -9.28 1.24
CA PRO A 8 -26.78 -8.89 1.60
C PRO A 8 -26.81 -8.13 2.92
N SER A 9 -25.78 -8.37 3.74
CA SER A 9 -25.61 -7.59 4.96
C SER A 9 -25.42 -6.11 4.62
N GLY A 10 -25.74 -5.19 5.53
CA GLY A 10 -25.53 -3.76 5.30
C GLY A 10 -24.05 -3.35 5.11
N LEU A 11 -23.09 -4.26 5.31
CA LEU A 11 -21.69 -4.07 4.93
C LEU A 11 -21.46 -4.43 3.46
N GLU A 12 -21.99 -5.57 3.03
CA GLU A 12 -21.86 -6.08 1.66
C GLU A 12 -22.51 -5.16 0.64
N GLU A 13 -23.67 -4.58 0.98
CA GLU A 13 -24.31 -3.54 0.16
C GLU A 13 -23.42 -2.30 0.00
N ARG A 14 -22.72 -1.89 1.07
CA ARG A 14 -21.79 -0.76 1.04
C ARG A 14 -20.54 -1.06 0.22
N TYR A 15 -19.99 -2.26 0.31
CA TYR A 15 -18.86 -2.69 -0.50
C TYR A 15 -19.23 -2.72 -2.00
N MET A 16 -20.39 -3.27 -2.34
CA MET A 16 -20.86 -3.31 -3.73
C MET A 16 -21.08 -1.90 -4.31
N LYS A 17 -21.59 -0.96 -3.50
CA LYS A 17 -21.80 0.42 -3.93
C LYS A 17 -20.49 1.21 -4.14
N ASN A 18 -19.45 0.87 -3.39
CA ASN A 18 -18.17 1.61 -3.39
C ASN A 18 -17.06 0.92 -4.19
N ALA A 19 -17.32 -0.26 -4.77
CA ALA A 19 -16.33 -0.96 -5.58
C ALA A 19 -15.97 -0.14 -6.82
N ALA A 20 -14.67 0.09 -7.03
CA ALA A 20 -14.18 0.70 -8.26
C ALA A 20 -14.38 -0.29 -9.42
N VAL A 21 -14.88 0.19 -10.56
CA VAL A 21 -14.90 -0.59 -11.80
C VAL A 21 -13.47 -0.60 -12.34
N LEU A 22 -12.74 -1.67 -12.06
CA LEU A 22 -11.42 -1.89 -12.62
C LEU A 22 -11.57 -2.44 -14.05
N PRO A 23 -10.73 -2.02 -15.01
CA PRO A 23 -10.69 -2.64 -16.32
C PRO A 23 -10.34 -4.12 -16.19
N ASP A 24 -10.81 -4.96 -17.12
CA ASP A 24 -10.37 -6.35 -17.22
C ASP A 24 -8.87 -6.38 -17.54
N ILE A 25 -8.06 -6.60 -16.50
CA ILE A 25 -6.61 -6.78 -16.67
C ILE A 25 -6.40 -8.20 -17.17
N HIS A 26 -6.37 -8.35 -18.49
CA HIS A 26 -5.86 -9.58 -19.07
C HIS A 26 -4.36 -9.66 -18.76
N PRO A 27 -3.85 -10.76 -18.15
CA PRO A 27 -2.41 -10.96 -18.08
C PRO A 27 -1.87 -10.86 -19.50
N ALA A 28 -0.84 -10.01 -19.69
CA ALA A 28 -0.18 -9.87 -20.98
C ALA A 28 0.09 -11.26 -21.53
N ALA A 29 -0.35 -11.49 -22.78
CA ALA A 29 -0.30 -12.80 -23.43
C ALA A 29 1.04 -13.48 -23.09
N SER A 30 0.94 -14.67 -22.49
CA SER A 30 2.06 -15.57 -22.33
C SER A 30 2.53 -15.98 -23.72
N ASP A 31 3.39 -15.17 -24.33
CA ASP A 31 4.23 -15.62 -25.42
C ASP A 31 5.22 -16.60 -24.82
N SER A 32 4.81 -17.87 -24.91
CA SER A 32 5.59 -19.05 -24.59
C SER A 32 6.88 -19.04 -25.41
N SER A 33 7.95 -18.56 -24.78
CA SER A 33 9.30 -19.01 -25.08
C SER A 33 9.80 -19.70 -23.82
N GLU A 34 9.65 -21.01 -23.79
CA GLU A 34 10.18 -21.91 -22.77
C GLU A 34 11.70 -21.72 -22.64
N THR A 35 12.12 -20.91 -21.67
CA THR A 35 13.34 -21.20 -20.93
C THR A 35 12.90 -21.71 -19.56
N PRO A 36 13.40 -22.86 -19.08
CA PRO A 36 13.09 -23.33 -17.74
C PRO A 36 13.87 -22.44 -16.76
N LEU A 37 13.37 -21.24 -16.51
CA LEU A 37 13.76 -20.51 -15.33
C LEU A 37 13.18 -21.34 -14.19
N CYS A 38 14.06 -22.05 -13.47
CA CYS A 38 13.75 -22.66 -12.20
C CYS A 38 12.76 -21.75 -11.46
N GLN A 39 11.60 -22.30 -11.09
CA GLN A 39 10.77 -21.76 -10.04
C GLN A 39 11.57 -21.84 -8.75
N GLN A 40 12.61 -21.03 -8.62
CA GLN A 40 13.00 -20.55 -7.31
C GLN A 40 11.81 -19.72 -6.90
N GLU A 41 11.01 -20.30 -6.01
CA GLU A 41 10.12 -19.56 -5.12
C GLU A 41 11.03 -18.67 -4.26
N GLU A 42 11.57 -17.63 -4.91
CA GLU A 42 12.49 -16.70 -4.30
C GLU A 42 11.70 -16.01 -3.21
N SER A 43 12.19 -16.13 -1.98
CA SER A 43 11.50 -15.62 -0.80
C SER A 43 11.24 -14.13 -1.02
N VAL A 44 9.96 -13.73 -1.03
CA VAL A 44 9.53 -12.36 -1.34
C VAL A 44 10.35 -11.37 -0.52
N SER A 45 11.15 -10.57 -1.20
CA SER A 45 11.90 -9.47 -0.60
C SER A 45 11.14 -8.16 -0.84
N ILE A 46 11.19 -7.27 0.13
CA ILE A 46 10.53 -5.97 0.08
C ILE A 46 11.63 -4.92 0.27
N HIS A 47 11.82 -4.03 -0.72
CA HIS A 47 12.79 -2.93 -0.65
C HIS A 47 14.22 -3.37 -0.35
N GLY A 48 14.66 -4.49 -0.94
CA GLY A 48 16.00 -5.05 -0.70
C GLY A 48 16.23 -5.60 0.72
N ALA A 49 15.23 -5.57 1.60
CA ALA A 49 15.30 -6.17 2.93
C ALA A 49 15.12 -7.69 2.87
N SER A 50 15.87 -8.43 3.70
CA SER A 50 16.08 -9.88 3.62
C SER A 50 14.87 -10.78 3.94
N SER A 51 13.66 -10.22 4.10
CA SER A 51 12.38 -10.95 4.20
C SER A 51 11.23 -9.97 4.48
N VAL A 52 9.99 -10.44 4.31
CA VAL A 52 8.77 -9.77 4.79
C VAL A 52 8.86 -9.40 6.28
N GLN A 53 9.43 -10.28 7.11
CA GLN A 53 9.58 -10.03 8.55
C GLN A 53 10.51 -8.84 8.82
N GLY A 54 11.63 -8.75 8.11
CA GLY A 54 12.54 -7.60 8.25
C GLY A 54 11.87 -6.27 7.92
N HIS A 55 11.00 -6.24 6.91
CA HIS A 55 10.21 -5.06 6.60
C HIS A 55 9.19 -4.73 7.71
N GLN A 56 8.51 -5.73 8.27
CA GLN A 56 7.60 -5.53 9.41
C GLN A 56 8.31 -4.97 10.63
N ASP A 57 9.50 -5.49 10.94
CA ASP A 57 10.30 -5.03 12.08
C ASP A 57 10.71 -3.57 11.90
N ILE A 58 11.14 -3.17 10.69
CA ILE A 58 11.40 -1.77 10.34
C ILE A 58 10.15 -0.93 10.57
N TYR A 59 9.01 -1.35 10.02
CA TYR A 59 7.75 -0.62 10.16
C TYR A 59 7.37 -0.42 11.62
N HIS A 60 7.36 -1.47 12.43
CA HIS A 60 7.01 -1.39 13.85
C HIS A 60 8.00 -0.53 14.63
N SER A 61 9.30 -0.66 14.34
CA SER A 61 10.33 0.15 15.02
C SER A 61 10.18 1.65 14.77
N VAL A 62 9.68 2.05 13.60
CA VAL A 62 9.53 3.45 13.20
C VAL A 62 8.13 3.99 13.55
N ALA A 63 7.08 3.26 13.20
CA ALA A 63 5.71 3.76 13.29
C ALA A 63 5.13 3.70 14.71
N GLU A 64 5.33 2.60 15.44
CA GLU A 64 4.72 2.40 16.77
C GLU A 64 5.08 3.50 17.79
N PRO A 65 6.35 3.96 17.88
CA PRO A 65 6.71 5.04 18.80
C PRO A 65 6.04 6.37 18.44
N LEU A 66 5.85 6.66 17.15
CA LEU A 66 5.23 7.90 16.67
C LEU A 66 3.71 7.89 16.84
N MET A 67 3.10 6.71 16.84
CA MET A 67 1.66 6.52 17.02
C MET A 67 1.20 6.52 18.48
N LYS A 68 2.12 6.64 19.45
CA LYS A 68 1.79 6.69 20.87
C LYS A 68 2.20 8.03 21.48
N ILE A 69 1.32 8.60 22.31
CA ILE A 69 1.70 9.74 23.16
C ILE A 69 2.44 9.24 24.40
N ARG A 70 3.11 10.14 25.16
CA ARG A 70 3.93 9.78 26.33
C ARG A 70 3.18 8.96 27.40
N SER A 71 1.85 9.10 27.48
CA SER A 71 1.00 8.30 28.38
C SER A 71 0.71 6.88 27.87
N GLY A 72 1.29 6.47 26.73
CA GLY A 72 1.06 5.17 26.10
C GLY A 72 -0.24 5.06 25.30
N GLN A 73 -1.11 6.08 25.35
CA GLN A 73 -2.33 6.11 24.54
C GLN A 73 -1.99 6.30 23.06
N ARG A 74 -2.86 5.76 22.18
CA ARG A 74 -2.73 5.97 20.73
C ARG A 74 -3.01 7.43 20.39
N ARG A 75 -2.08 8.04 19.64
CA ARG A 75 -2.24 9.38 19.08
C ARG A 75 -3.32 9.33 17.99
N PRO A 76 -4.27 10.28 17.95
CA PRO A 76 -5.16 10.43 16.81
C PRO A 76 -4.36 10.61 15.53
N TYR A 77 -4.78 9.95 14.45
CA TYR A 77 -4.11 10.10 13.17
C TYR A 77 -4.31 11.51 12.61
N SER A 78 -3.25 12.09 12.08
CA SER A 78 -3.29 13.34 11.33
C SER A 78 -2.42 13.22 10.08
N LEU A 79 -2.68 14.07 9.08
CA LEU A 79 -1.87 14.11 7.86
C LEU A 79 -0.39 14.36 8.19
N GLU A 80 -0.12 15.30 9.10
CA GLU A 80 1.24 15.61 9.57
C GLU A 80 1.93 14.38 10.21
N LEU A 81 1.20 13.63 11.05
CA LEU A 81 1.71 12.38 11.63
C LEU A 81 2.02 11.36 10.53
N GLY A 82 1.14 11.20 9.54
CA GLY A 82 1.36 10.33 8.39
C GLY A 82 2.60 10.72 7.58
N LEU A 83 2.78 12.01 7.29
CA LEU A 83 3.96 12.52 6.59
C LEU A 83 5.24 12.31 7.40
N THR A 84 5.18 12.46 8.73
CA THR A 84 6.33 12.23 9.61
C THR A 84 6.73 10.75 9.60
N ILE A 85 5.77 9.84 9.78
CA ILE A 85 6.03 8.39 9.71
C ILE A 85 6.60 8.02 8.35
N LYS A 86 6.04 8.56 7.25
CA LYS A 86 6.51 8.32 5.89
C LYS A 86 7.97 8.77 5.71
N GLN A 87 8.33 9.94 6.21
CA GLN A 87 9.70 10.46 6.15
C GLN A 87 10.68 9.56 6.93
N CYS A 88 10.33 9.15 8.16
CA CYS A 88 11.19 8.28 8.94
C CYS A 88 11.38 6.90 8.30
N LEU A 89 10.33 6.32 7.72
CA LEU A 89 10.42 5.07 6.97
C LEU A 89 11.28 5.22 5.72
N TRP A 90 11.13 6.32 5.00
CA TRP A 90 11.90 6.64 3.81
C TRP A 90 13.41 6.64 4.10
N GLU A 91 13.83 7.31 5.17
CA GLU A 91 15.22 7.32 5.62
C GLU A 91 15.69 5.94 6.06
N LYS A 92 14.86 5.22 6.82
CA LYS A 92 15.20 3.89 7.35
C LYS A 92 15.37 2.84 6.26
N LEU A 93 14.64 2.99 5.15
CA LEU A 93 14.72 2.14 3.97
C LEU A 93 15.76 2.64 2.95
N SER A 94 16.68 3.52 3.34
CA SER A 94 17.75 4.04 2.48
C SER A 94 17.25 4.75 1.21
N CYS A 95 16.15 5.50 1.34
CA CYS A 95 15.58 6.36 0.29
C CYS A 95 15.43 5.62 -1.06
N PRO A 96 14.58 4.59 -1.14
CA PRO A 96 14.46 3.75 -2.33
C PRO A 96 14.06 4.58 -3.56
N SER A 97 14.70 4.34 -4.69
CA SER A 97 14.45 5.04 -5.95
C SER A 97 14.33 4.05 -7.09
N LEU A 98 13.34 4.24 -7.95
CA LEU A 98 13.23 3.48 -9.19
C LEU A 98 14.32 3.92 -10.18
N VAL A 99 14.87 2.96 -10.89
CA VAL A 99 15.84 3.12 -11.97
C VAL A 99 15.30 2.35 -13.18
N GLU A 100 15.25 3.02 -14.31
CA GLU A 100 14.83 2.44 -15.58
C GLU A 100 16.06 2.10 -16.41
N THR A 101 16.11 0.89 -16.95
CA THR A 101 17.18 0.45 -17.85
C THR A 101 16.54 -0.17 -19.09
N GLU A 102 16.85 0.40 -20.26
CA GLU A 102 16.42 -0.17 -21.54
C GLU A 102 17.23 -1.41 -21.87
N GLN A 103 16.54 -2.51 -22.15
CA GLN A 103 17.11 -3.78 -22.54
C GLN A 103 17.33 -3.81 -24.06
N PRO A 104 18.24 -4.67 -24.58
CA PRO A 104 18.53 -4.77 -26.01
C PRO A 104 17.32 -5.11 -26.90
N ASP A 105 16.24 -5.65 -26.33
CA ASP A 105 14.99 -5.98 -27.01
C ASP A 105 13.96 -4.83 -27.00
N GLY A 106 14.34 -3.65 -26.48
CA GLY A 106 13.48 -2.46 -26.37
C GLY A 106 12.57 -2.47 -25.15
N ARG A 107 12.66 -3.46 -24.25
CA ARG A 107 11.89 -3.48 -22.99
C ARG A 107 12.54 -2.57 -21.95
N ILE A 108 11.73 -1.99 -21.06
CA ILE A 108 12.23 -1.20 -19.92
C ILE A 108 12.23 -2.09 -18.67
N LEU A 109 13.41 -2.34 -18.10
CA LEU A 109 13.56 -2.93 -16.78
C LEU A 109 13.48 -1.84 -15.72
N ILE A 110 12.53 -1.97 -14.80
CA ILE A 110 12.41 -1.08 -13.64
C ILE A 110 12.99 -1.80 -12.43
N THR A 111 14.06 -1.27 -11.85
CA THR A 111 14.69 -1.78 -10.62
C THR A 111 14.67 -0.75 -9.51
N GLU A 112 14.76 -1.20 -8.26
CA GLU A 112 14.98 -0.31 -7.12
C GLU A 112 16.48 -0.08 -6.89
N SER A 113 16.82 1.12 -6.46
CA SER A 113 18.14 1.52 -5.99
C SER A 113 18.02 2.18 -4.62
N PHE A 114 19.04 2.05 -3.78
CA PHE A 114 19.03 2.54 -2.40
C PHE A 114 20.23 3.46 -2.20
N SER A 115 20.00 4.69 -1.74
CA SER A 115 21.05 5.68 -1.55
C SER A 115 20.69 6.66 -0.44
N THR A 116 21.61 6.87 0.49
CA THR A 116 21.48 7.89 1.53
C THR A 116 21.67 9.32 1.02
N ASN A 117 22.10 9.51 -0.24
CA ASN A 117 22.72 10.78 -0.67
C ASN A 117 21.86 11.60 -1.67
N ASN A 118 20.79 11.05 -2.25
CA ASN A 118 20.14 11.68 -3.40
C ASN A 118 18.70 12.18 -3.19
N ARG A 119 18.01 11.81 -2.10
CA ARG A 119 16.68 12.37 -1.79
C ARG A 119 16.54 12.65 -0.29
N SER A 120 16.51 13.93 0.05
CA SER A 120 16.33 14.42 1.43
C SER A 120 14.91 14.20 1.95
N PHE A 121 13.91 14.04 1.07
CA PHE A 121 12.51 13.93 1.47
C PHE A 121 11.78 12.79 0.77
N ALA A 122 10.88 12.15 1.50
CA ALA A 122 9.94 11.19 0.96
C ALA A 122 9.05 11.85 -0.10
N PRO A 123 8.71 11.15 -1.20
CA PRO A 123 7.84 11.70 -2.24
C PRO A 123 6.53 12.21 -1.65
N ARG A 124 6.14 13.45 -1.95
CA ARG A 124 4.83 14.00 -1.58
C ARG A 124 3.92 13.91 -2.80
N ILE A 125 2.86 13.12 -2.67
CA ILE A 125 1.86 12.95 -3.73
C ILE A 125 0.59 13.58 -3.18
N ASP A 126 0.23 14.71 -3.74
CA ASP A 126 -1.02 15.39 -3.43
C ASP A 126 -2.05 14.96 -4.47
N VAL A 127 -3.08 14.24 -4.01
CA VAL A 127 -4.17 13.77 -4.87
C VAL A 127 -5.30 14.77 -4.78
N ASP A 128 -5.80 15.23 -5.93
CA ASP A 128 -7.00 16.08 -6.00
C ASP A 128 -8.25 15.26 -5.66
N ILE A 129 -8.76 15.46 -4.45
CA ILE A 129 -9.98 14.81 -3.95
C ILE A 129 -11.23 15.68 -4.12
N SER A 130 -11.15 16.79 -4.87
CA SER A 130 -12.29 17.72 -5.03
C SER A 130 -13.54 17.08 -5.66
N LYS A 131 -13.35 15.97 -6.40
CA LYS A 131 -14.43 15.20 -7.04
C LYS A 131 -14.82 13.94 -6.28
N GLU A 132 -14.12 13.60 -5.19
CA GLU A 132 -14.47 12.43 -4.39
C GLU A 132 -15.72 12.69 -3.55
N PRO A 133 -16.60 11.70 -3.37
CA PRO A 133 -17.77 11.84 -2.52
C PRO A 133 -17.35 12.02 -1.06
N LEU A 134 -18.02 12.95 -0.35
CA LEU A 134 -17.78 13.16 1.07
C LEU A 134 -18.06 11.88 1.87
N PRO A 135 -17.29 11.60 2.93
CA PRO A 135 -17.56 10.47 3.83
C PRO A 135 -18.97 10.55 4.40
N GLU A 136 -19.68 9.42 4.45
CA GLU A 136 -20.99 9.35 5.11
C GLU A 136 -20.81 9.60 6.62
N GLU A 137 -21.61 10.51 7.19
CA GLU A 137 -21.55 10.76 8.63
C GLU A 137 -21.91 9.49 9.41
N PRO A 138 -21.13 9.14 10.45
CA PRO A 138 -21.44 7.98 11.27
C PRO A 138 -22.80 8.17 11.95
N ARG A 139 -23.69 7.19 11.80
CA ARG A 139 -24.99 7.19 12.47
C ARG A 139 -24.78 7.34 13.98
N ARG A 140 -25.22 8.47 14.54
CA ARG A 140 -25.18 8.70 15.99
C ARG A 140 -26.05 7.64 16.66
N LYS A 141 -25.45 6.84 17.55
CA LYS A 141 -26.20 5.92 18.40
C LYS A 141 -27.01 6.76 19.37
N THR A 142 -28.33 6.78 19.24
CA THR A 142 -29.21 7.34 20.27
C THR A 142 -29.03 6.54 21.55
N ALA A 143 -28.82 7.23 22.68
CA ALA A 143 -28.83 6.60 23.99
C ALA A 143 -30.18 5.87 24.16
N ARG A 144 -30.13 4.60 24.59
CA ARG A 144 -31.35 3.91 25.03
C ARG A 144 -31.68 4.46 26.42
N HIS A 145 -32.86 5.07 26.55
CA HIS A 145 -33.45 5.43 27.83
C HIS A 145 -33.95 4.17 28.53
#